data_AF-A0A1G1HU04-F1
#
_entry.id   AF-A0A1G1HU04-F1
#
_cell.length_a   1.000
_cell.length_b   1.000
_cell.length_c   1.000
_cell.angle_alpha   90.00
_cell.angle_beta   90.00
_cell.angle_gamma   90.00
#
_symmetry.space_group_name_H-M   'P 1'
#
loop_
_entity.id
_entity.type
_entity.pdbx_description
1 polymer ?
#
loop_
_entity_poly.entity_id
_entity_poly.type
_entity_poly.pdbx_seq_one_letter_code
_entity_poly.pdbx_strand_id
1 'polypeptide(L)' 'MQGKTVCVVTCQRSREPVFLKWKGMESSPDGDFFVRSGPGTVKLPPGSAQEYIRTRFAALGRERKPDAPTKGPV' A
#
# COMPACT_ATOMS: atom_id res chain seq x y z
N MET A 1 -18.73 20.14 -15.10
CA MET A 1 -18.12 18.94 -15.70
C MET A 1 -18.82 18.60 -17.01
N GLN A 2 -18.77 19.48 -18.02
CA GLN A 2 -19.40 19.22 -19.32
C GLN A 2 -18.34 19.34 -20.41
N GLY A 3 -18.30 18.35 -21.31
CA GLY A 3 -17.38 18.31 -22.46
C GLY A 3 -15.97 17.74 -22.21
N LYS A 4 -15.67 17.17 -21.03
CA LYS A 4 -14.35 16.56 -20.74
C LYS A 4 -14.48 15.05 -20.50
N THR A 5 -13.55 14.29 -21.05
CA THR A 5 -13.42 12.85 -20.77
C THR A 5 -12.81 12.65 -19.38
N VAL A 6 -13.44 11.80 -18.57
CA VAL A 6 -12.97 11.44 -17.23
C VAL A 6 -12.59 9.95 -17.25
N CYS A 7 -11.36 9.65 -16.82
CA CYS A 7 -10.95 8.27 -16.53
C CYS A 7 -11.05 8.03 -15.03
N VAL A 8 -11.90 7.08 -14.64
CA VAL A 8 -12.04 6.68 -13.24
C VAL A 8 -11.12 5.50 -12.98
N VAL A 9 -10.17 5.67 -12.06
CA VAL A 9 -9.32 4.60 -11.57
C VAL A 9 -9.75 4.25 -10.15
N THR A 10 -10.02 2.96 -9.92
CA THR A 10 -10.30 2.44 -8.59
C THR A 10 -9.14 1.56 -8.15
N CYS A 11 -8.67 1.78 -6.92
CA CYS A 11 -7.56 1.02 -6.35
C CYS A 11 -8.01 0.39 -5.03
N GLN A 12 -7.65 -0.88 -4.83
CA GLN A 12 -7.74 -1.52 -3.52
C GLN A 12 -6.46 -1.28 -2.73
N ARG A 13 -6.53 -1.39 -1.40
CA ARG A 13 -5.35 -1.29 -0.55
C ARG A 13 -4.39 -2.45 -0.86
N SER A 14 -3.15 -2.14 -1.21
CA SER A 14 -2.12 -3.15 -1.45
C SER A 14 -1.77 -3.92 -0.17
N ARG A 15 -1.42 -5.21 -0.33
CA ARG A 15 -0.89 -6.05 0.75
C ARG A 15 0.60 -5.87 0.98
N GLU A 16 1.28 -5.26 0.02
CA GLU A 16 2.72 -5.00 0.03
C GLU A 16 2.97 -3.49 -0.17
N PRO A 17 4.05 -2.94 0.38
CA PRO A 17 4.39 -1.54 0.17
C PRO A 17 4.64 -1.25 -1.32
N VAL A 18 4.06 -0.15 -1.81
CA VAL A 18 4.20 0.28 -3.21
C VAL A 18 5.03 1.56 -3.24
N PHE A 19 6.10 1.54 -4.04
CA PHE A 19 7.02 2.66 -4.22
C PHE A 19 6.85 3.28 -5.59
N LEU A 20 6.85 4.60 -5.66
CA LEU A 20 6.86 5.34 -6.91
C LEU A 20 8.31 5.53 -7.36
N LYS A 21 8.66 4.98 -8.53
CA LYS A 21 9.94 5.22 -9.20
C LYS A 21 9.70 6.13 -10.40
N TRP A 22 10.50 7.18 -10.54
CA TRP A 22 10.36 8.10 -11.65
C TRP A 22 11.72 8.47 -12.22
N LYS A 23 12.19 7.66 -13.18
CA LYS A 23 13.35 7.95 -14.04
C LYS A 23 14.57 8.57 -13.29
N GLY A 24 14.88 8.10 -12.08
CA GLY A 24 16.03 8.60 -11.30
C GLY A 24 15.78 9.88 -10.51
N MET A 25 14.54 10.37 -10.43
CA MET A 25 14.15 11.56 -9.66
C MET A 25 13.69 11.22 -8.23
N GLU A 26 13.55 9.94 -7.92
CA GLU A 26 13.29 9.48 -6.57
C GLU A 26 14.39 9.87 -5.58
N SER A 27 14.03 10.09 -4.32
CA SER A 27 15.01 10.41 -3.26
C SER A 27 15.61 9.18 -2.58
N SER A 28 15.15 7.99 -2.94
CA SER A 28 15.62 6.70 -2.42
C SER A 28 15.80 5.72 -3.57
N PRO A 29 16.81 4.83 -3.55
CA PRO A 29 17.03 3.83 -4.61
C PRO A 29 15.84 2.87 -4.80
N ASP A 30 15.07 2.62 -3.73
CA ASP A 30 13.87 1.78 -3.78
C ASP A 30 12.64 2.51 -4.35
N GLY A 31 12.76 3.83 -4.59
CA GLY A 31 11.67 4.71 -4.97
C GLY A 31 11.13 5.50 -3.77
N ASP A 32 10.24 6.44 -4.07
CA ASP A 32 9.60 7.28 -3.08
C ASP A 32 8.31 6.65 -2.54
N PHE A 33 8.09 6.80 -1.24
CA PHE A 33 6.90 6.27 -0.58
C PHE A 33 5.92 7.39 -0.23
N PHE A 34 4.68 7.26 -0.68
CA PHE A 34 3.64 8.25 -0.49
C PHE A 34 2.46 7.67 0.26
N VAL A 35 1.87 8.46 1.15
CA VAL A 35 0.65 8.11 1.88
C VAL A 35 -0.39 9.20 1.69
N ARG A 36 -1.67 8.81 1.68
CA ARG A 36 -2.76 9.80 1.71
C ARG A 36 -2.92 10.36 3.12
N SER A 37 -2.97 11.68 3.22
CA SER A 37 -3.25 12.42 4.45
C SER A 37 -4.36 13.42 4.16
N GLY A 38 -5.56 13.13 4.70
CA GLY A 38 -6.78 13.88 4.37
C GLY A 38 -7.06 13.90 2.85
N PRO A 39 -7.29 15.08 2.24
CA PRO A 39 -7.51 15.20 0.80
C PRO A 39 -6.22 15.14 -0.04
N GLY A 40 -5.05 15.15 0.60
CA GLY A 40 -3.75 15.23 -0.06
C GLY A 40 -2.92 13.94 0.01
N THR A 41 -1.77 13.99 -0.66
CA THR A 41 -0.77 12.93 -0.65
C THR A 41 0.56 13.51 -0.19
N VAL A 42 1.22 12.85 0.76
CA VAL A 42 2.50 13.29 1.31
C VAL A 42 3.59 12.25 1.05
N LYS A 43 4.77 12.71 0.67
CA LYS A 43 5.99 11.89 0.58
C LYS A 43 6.55 11.70 1.97
N LEU A 44 6.71 10.45 2.40
CA LEU A 44 7.39 10.16 3.66
C LEU A 44 8.92 10.15 3.44
N PRO A 45 9.71 10.76 4.34
CA PRO A 45 11.14 10.56 4.38
C PRO A 45 11.49 9.07 4.55
N PRO A 46 12.67 8.60 4.09
CA PRO A 46 13.03 7.18 4.11
C PRO A 46 12.83 6.48 5.46
N GLY A 47 13.26 7.10 6.57
CA GLY A 47 13.08 6.53 7.91
C GLY A 47 11.62 6.40 8.33
N SER A 48 10.80 7.44 8.10
CA SER A 48 9.36 7.40 8.40
C SER A 48 8.62 6.43 7.49
N ALA A 49 9.06 6.26 6.24
CA ALA A 49 8.51 5.26 5.33
C ALA A 49 8.73 3.83 5.87
N GLN A 50 9.95 3.51 6.31
CA GLN A 50 10.24 2.20 6.90
C GLN A 50 9.38 1.91 8.14
N GLU A 51 9.22 2.89 9.03
CA GLU A 51 8.36 2.74 10.20
C GLU A 51 6.87 2.58 9.84
N TYR A 52 6.38 3.35 8.87
CA TYR A 52 5.02 3.22 8.36
C TYR A 52 4.79 1.81 7.78
N ILE A 53 5.75 1.31 6.98
CA ILE A 53 5.66 -0.02 6.37
C ILE A 53 5.61 -1.10 7.44
N ARG A 54 6.52 -1.04 8.42
CA ARG A 54 6.58 -1.98 9.54
C ARG A 54 5.25 -2.09 10.29
N THR A 55 4.58 -0.97 10.56
CA THR A 55 3.34 -0.99 11.35
C THR A 55 2.09 -1.36 10.54
N ARG A 56 2.08 -1.11 9.23
CA ARG A 56 0.87 -1.24 8.39
C ARG A 56 0.86 -2.43 7.43
N PHE A 57 2.02 -3.04 7.17
CA PHE A 57 2.15 -4.16 6.25
C PHE A 57 2.64 -5.45 6.93
N ALA A 58 3.29 -5.37 8.10
CA ALA A 58 3.79 -6.58 8.80
C ALA A 58 2.69 -7.57 9.24
N ALA A 59 1.47 -7.09 9.51
CA ALA A 59 0.36 -7.96 9.90
C ALA A 59 -0.23 -8.78 8.73
N LEU A 60 0.07 -8.41 7.48
CA LEU A 60 -0.48 -9.07 6.27
C LEU A 60 0.43 -10.18 5.72
N GLY A 61 1.68 -10.24 6.16
CA GLY A 61 2.62 -11.33 5.84
C GLY A 61 2.44 -12.58 6.69
N ARG A 62 1.57 -12.55 7.71
CA ARG A 62 1.03 -13.78 8.32
C ARG A 62 -0.13 -14.23 7.44
N GLU A 63 0.15 -15.08 6.47
CA GLU A 63 -0.90 -15.85 5.80
C GLU A 63 -1.82 -16.44 6.88
N ARG A 64 -3.14 -16.26 6.72
CA ARG A 64 -4.10 -17.09 7.44
C ARG A 64 -3.79 -18.52 7.03
N LYS A 65 -3.15 -19.29 7.91
CA LYS A 65 -3.09 -20.75 7.81
C LYS A 65 -4.54 -21.19 7.53
N PRO A 66 -4.85 -21.93 6.45
CA PRO A 66 -6.21 -22.39 6.22
C PRO A 66 -6.65 -23.16 7.47
N ASP A 67 -7.75 -22.71 8.09
CA ASP A 67 -8.35 -23.39 9.23
C ASP A 67 -8.50 -24.88 8.88
N ALA A 68 -7.94 -25.74 9.73
CA ALA A 68 -8.08 -27.18 9.57
C ALA A 68 -9.58 -27.53 9.54
N PRO A 69 -10.02 -28.49 8.70
CA PRO A 69 -11.43 -28.83 8.62
C PRO A 69 -11.89 -29.38 9.97
N THR A 70 -12.73 -28.62 10.66
CA THR A 70 -13.42 -29.05 11.88
C THR A 70 -14.29 -30.24 11.52
N LYS A 71 -13.91 -31.44 11.94
CA LYS A 71 -14.83 -32.60 11.91
C LYS A 71 -15.99 -32.28 12.84
N GLY A 72 -17.19 -32.12 12.28
CA GLY A 72 -18.43 -32.00 13.04
C GLY A 72 -18.71 -33.28 13.85
N PRO A 73 -19.43 -33.19 14.98
CA PRO A 73 -19.74 -34.35 15.80
C PRO A 73 -20.76 -35.25 15.11
N VAL A 74 -20.62 -36.55 15.35
CA VAL A 74 -21.55 -37.64 14.98
C VAL A 74 -22.80 -37.57 15.85
#